data_AF-A0A1I1LYC5-F1
#
_entry.id   AF-A0A1I1LYC5-F1
#
_cell.length_a   1.000
_cell.length_b   1.000
_cell.length_c   1.000
_cell.angle_alpha   90.00
_cell.angle_beta   90.00
_cell.angle_gamma   90.00
#
_symmetry.space_group_name_H-M   'P 1'
#
loop_
_entity.id
_entity.type
_entity.pdbx_description
1 polymer ?
#
loop_
_entity_poly.entity_id
_entity_poly.type
_entity_poly.pdbx_seq_one_letter_code
_entity_poly.pdbx_strand_id
1 'polypeptide(L)'
;MSPEQVVAVEDALLANADRLLNAALAVLDLGSFGLARSLAILGMEESGKAIAIHERRVEMAYAPEGEPFVTKQLNHLWASHPKKLRLVHSFLVDEPYWFDTIEPDRDGTAAYLGTIERWTERHNTLKQQGFYVDLDDNGDAVAPQDVAEEESLADVVRHVHQIGWQLRLGEHIEAKQQAQWAEEIPPATEEELEETRKLFSGVKPEVLETILEAQRRGKEGRELHNDGYRLHLPGPGSNPFENLGKPGYEAGTRELIWLSEDLDKRGERDRSEP
;
A
#
# COMPACT_ATOMS: atom_id res chain seq x y z
N MET A 1 -10.89 17.79 7.23
CA MET A 1 -10.34 16.63 7.94
C MET A 1 -8.91 17.01 8.29
N SER A 2 -8.52 16.99 9.56
CA SER A 2 -7.13 17.29 9.96
C SER A 2 -6.21 16.13 9.59
N PRO A 3 -4.88 16.33 9.55
CA PRO A 3 -3.95 15.25 9.27
C PRO A 3 -4.08 14.05 10.22
N GLU A 4 -4.26 14.29 11.52
CA GLU A 4 -4.42 13.22 12.52
C GLU A 4 -5.69 12.42 12.27
N GLN A 5 -6.77 13.09 11.82
CA GLN A 5 -8.00 12.41 11.44
C GLN A 5 -7.81 11.55 10.18
N VAL A 6 -6.99 11.99 9.23
CA VAL A 6 -6.69 11.19 8.03
C VAL A 6 -6.01 9.89 8.42
N VAL A 7 -4.94 9.97 9.22
CA VAL A 7 -4.21 8.78 9.70
C VAL A 7 -5.14 7.85 10.48
N ALA A 8 -5.92 8.39 11.42
CA ALA A 8 -6.85 7.59 12.21
C ALA A 8 -7.92 6.89 11.36
N VAL A 9 -8.41 7.54 10.29
CA VAL A 9 -9.36 6.92 9.37
C VAL A 9 -8.70 5.81 8.54
N GLU A 10 -7.49 6.04 8.04
CA GLU A 10 -6.72 5.04 7.29
C GLU A 10 -6.44 3.79 8.14
N ASP A 11 -5.95 3.97 9.35
CA ASP A 11 -5.69 2.88 10.30
C ASP A 11 -6.97 2.09 10.61
N ALA A 12 -8.08 2.80 10.83
CA ALA A 12 -9.37 2.18 11.09
C ALA A 12 -9.90 1.39 9.88
N LEU A 13 -9.69 1.88 8.65
CA LEU A 13 -10.07 1.17 7.42
C LEU A 13 -9.24 -0.11 7.25
N LEU A 14 -7.92 -0.03 7.46
CA LEU A 14 -7.02 -1.18 7.37
C LEU A 14 -7.35 -2.24 8.42
N ALA A 15 -7.54 -1.85 9.68
CA ALA A 15 -7.94 -2.76 10.74
C ALA A 15 -9.33 -3.36 10.49
N ASN A 16 -10.24 -2.62 9.84
CA ASN A 16 -11.54 -3.16 9.48
C ASN A 16 -11.45 -4.17 8.31
N ALA A 17 -10.64 -3.85 7.30
CA ALA A 17 -10.37 -4.74 6.18
C ALA A 17 -9.77 -6.08 6.65
N ASP A 18 -8.73 -6.04 7.49
CA ASP A 18 -8.10 -7.23 8.07
C ASP A 18 -9.12 -8.10 8.82
N ARG A 19 -9.93 -7.52 9.72
CA ARG A 19 -10.97 -8.26 10.45
C ARG A 19 -11.97 -8.93 9.52
N LEU A 20 -12.41 -8.24 8.46
CA LEU A 20 -13.38 -8.77 7.49
C LEU A 20 -12.79 -9.93 6.68
N LEU A 21 -11.54 -9.80 6.26
CA LEU A 21 -10.85 -10.82 5.46
C LEU A 21 -10.47 -12.04 6.31
N ASN A 22 -10.01 -11.85 7.55
CA ASN A 22 -9.82 -12.95 8.52
C ASN A 22 -11.14 -13.66 8.84
N ALA A 23 -12.23 -12.91 9.01
CA ALA A 23 -13.56 -13.51 9.16
C ALA A 23 -13.99 -14.28 7.92
N ALA A 24 -13.69 -13.79 6.72
CA ALA A 24 -13.96 -14.50 5.47
C ALA A 24 -13.24 -15.85 5.42
N LEU A 25 -11.95 -15.91 5.80
CA LEU A 25 -11.20 -17.17 5.88
C LEU A 25 -11.80 -18.13 6.91
N ALA A 26 -12.12 -17.64 8.11
CA ALA A 26 -12.70 -18.49 9.16
C ALA A 26 -14.06 -19.07 8.75
N VAL A 27 -14.89 -18.28 8.05
CA VAL A 27 -16.19 -18.73 7.53
C VAL A 27 -16.02 -19.69 6.34
N LEU A 28 -14.99 -19.48 5.52
CA LEU A 28 -14.62 -20.38 4.43
C LEU A 28 -14.22 -21.77 4.96
N ASP A 29 -13.45 -21.82 6.04
CA ASP A 29 -13.06 -23.07 6.71
C ASP A 29 -14.26 -23.86 7.25
N LEU A 30 -15.38 -23.17 7.52
CA LEU A 30 -16.65 -23.77 7.92
C LEU A 30 -17.54 -24.20 6.72
N GLY A 31 -17.08 -23.98 5.48
CA GLY A 31 -17.77 -24.35 4.25
C GLY A 31 -18.88 -23.39 3.81
N SER A 32 -18.97 -22.19 4.40
CA SER A 32 -19.99 -21.19 4.03
C SER A 32 -19.46 -20.23 2.97
N PHE A 33 -19.43 -20.70 1.71
CA PHE A 33 -18.79 -19.99 0.60
C PHE A 33 -19.45 -18.64 0.28
N GLY A 34 -20.78 -18.56 0.26
CA GLY A 34 -21.50 -17.32 -0.03
C GLY A 34 -21.22 -16.21 1.00
N LEU A 35 -21.24 -16.57 2.29
CA LEU A 35 -20.93 -15.63 3.37
C LEU A 35 -19.46 -15.22 3.36
N ALA A 36 -18.54 -16.17 3.17
CA ALA A 36 -17.11 -15.89 3.06
C ALA A 36 -16.82 -14.92 1.91
N ARG A 37 -17.41 -15.13 0.73
CA ARG A 37 -17.25 -14.24 -0.44
C ARG A 37 -17.78 -12.83 -0.14
N SER A 38 -18.92 -12.74 0.54
CA SER A 38 -19.52 -11.45 0.90
C SER A 38 -18.66 -10.67 1.89
N LEU A 39 -18.08 -11.35 2.88
CA LEU A 39 -17.12 -10.76 3.82
C LEU A 39 -15.83 -10.32 3.12
N ALA A 40 -15.33 -11.12 2.18
CA ALA A 40 -14.16 -10.76 1.38
C ALA A 40 -14.40 -9.50 0.55
N ILE A 41 -15.55 -9.40 -0.14
CA ILE A 41 -15.94 -8.19 -0.88
C ILE A 41 -16.01 -6.97 0.04
N LEU A 42 -16.58 -7.11 1.24
CA LEU A 42 -16.60 -6.02 2.22
C LEU A 42 -15.18 -5.62 2.65
N GLY A 43 -14.29 -6.59 2.91
CA GLY A 43 -12.89 -6.32 3.23
C GLY A 43 -12.19 -5.54 2.11
N MET A 44 -12.41 -5.93 0.86
CA MET A 44 -11.88 -5.22 -0.31
C MET A 44 -12.44 -3.80 -0.45
N GLU A 45 -13.71 -3.57 -0.12
CA GLU A 45 -14.27 -2.22 -0.12
C GLU A 45 -13.58 -1.30 0.89
N GLU A 46 -13.20 -1.83 2.06
CA GLU A 46 -12.45 -1.09 3.08
C GLU A 46 -11.00 -0.88 2.63
N SER A 47 -10.34 -1.90 2.09
CA SER A 47 -9.00 -1.77 1.48
C SER A 47 -8.96 -0.72 0.37
N GLY A 48 -9.97 -0.70 -0.51
CA GLY A 48 -10.07 0.30 -1.58
C GLY A 48 -10.23 1.73 -1.06
N LYS A 49 -10.88 1.94 0.08
CA LYS A 49 -10.92 3.26 0.72
C LYS A 49 -9.56 3.64 1.31
N ALA A 50 -8.85 2.67 1.92
CA ALA A 50 -7.53 2.89 2.49
C ALA A 50 -6.51 3.29 1.40
N ILE A 51 -6.49 2.56 0.27
CA ILE A 51 -5.66 2.90 -0.90
C ILE A 51 -5.94 4.34 -1.35
N ALA A 52 -7.20 4.73 -1.48
CA ALA A 52 -7.56 6.08 -1.92
C ALA A 52 -7.14 7.18 -0.91
N ILE A 53 -7.11 6.89 0.40
CA ILE A 53 -6.57 7.82 1.39
C ILE A 53 -5.05 7.92 1.23
N HIS A 54 -4.36 6.79 1.14
CA HIS A 54 -2.91 6.75 0.95
C HIS A 54 -2.47 7.56 -0.27
N GLU A 55 -3.05 7.30 -1.44
CA GLU A 55 -2.78 8.04 -2.68
C GLU A 55 -3.00 9.55 -2.46
N ARG A 56 -4.09 9.91 -1.78
CA ARG A 56 -4.38 11.31 -1.49
C ARG A 56 -3.36 11.94 -0.54
N ARG A 57 -2.83 11.21 0.44
CA ARG A 57 -1.76 11.70 1.34
C ARG A 57 -0.47 11.96 0.57
N VAL A 58 -0.12 11.07 -0.34
CA VAL A 58 1.04 11.25 -1.24
C VAL A 58 0.86 12.51 -2.09
N GLU A 59 -0.29 12.70 -2.70
CA GLU A 59 -0.60 13.90 -3.50
C GLU A 59 -0.57 15.19 -2.68
N MET A 60 -1.14 15.16 -1.46
CA MET A 60 -1.29 16.35 -0.63
C MET A 60 0.04 17.02 -0.31
N ALA A 61 1.15 16.26 -0.21
CA ALA A 61 2.49 16.80 0.00
C ALA A 61 2.88 17.85 -1.07
N TYR A 62 2.34 17.72 -2.29
CA TYR A 62 2.62 18.57 -3.45
C TYR A 62 1.45 19.47 -3.84
N ALA A 63 0.29 19.31 -3.21
CA ALA A 63 -0.88 20.13 -3.49
C ALA A 63 -0.64 21.59 -3.07
N PRO A 64 -1.30 22.56 -3.72
CA PRO A 64 -1.38 23.93 -3.23
C PRO A 64 -1.79 24.03 -1.75
N GLU A 65 -1.30 25.06 -1.06
CA GLU A 65 -1.70 25.35 0.31
C GLU A 65 -3.22 25.56 0.41
N GLY A 66 -3.83 24.98 1.44
CA GLY A 66 -5.27 25.11 1.71
C GLY A 66 -6.16 24.19 0.85
N GLU A 67 -5.59 23.34 0.01
CA GLU A 67 -6.37 22.34 -0.71
C GLU A 67 -7.08 21.37 0.27
N PRO A 68 -8.39 21.12 0.13
CA PRO A 68 -9.07 20.20 1.01
C PRO A 68 -8.60 18.76 0.77
N PHE A 69 -8.35 18.03 1.87
CA PHE A 69 -8.04 16.61 1.80
C PHE A 69 -9.17 15.81 1.14
N VAL A 70 -10.42 16.03 1.59
CA VAL A 70 -11.60 15.34 1.06
C VAL A 70 -12.08 16.03 -0.20
N THR A 71 -11.81 15.40 -1.35
CA THR A 71 -12.21 15.91 -2.67
C THR A 71 -13.55 15.34 -3.14
N LYS A 72 -14.10 15.89 -4.23
CA LYS A 72 -15.28 15.32 -4.90
C LYS A 72 -15.00 13.92 -5.44
N GLN A 73 -13.77 13.71 -5.93
CA GLN A 73 -13.29 12.43 -6.45
C GLN A 73 -13.29 11.37 -5.34
N LEU A 74 -12.72 11.70 -4.17
CA LEU A 74 -12.68 10.79 -3.01
C LEU A 74 -14.09 10.42 -2.54
N ASN A 75 -14.98 11.41 -2.41
CA ASN A 75 -16.38 11.17 -2.06
C ASN A 75 -17.10 10.26 -3.07
N HIS A 76 -16.85 10.47 -4.36
CA HIS A 76 -17.47 9.67 -5.42
C HIS A 76 -16.93 8.24 -5.47
N LEU A 77 -15.64 8.03 -5.17
CA LEU A 77 -15.06 6.70 -5.00
C LEU A 77 -15.68 5.99 -3.79
N TRP A 78 -15.76 6.66 -2.65
CA TRP A 78 -16.31 6.07 -1.42
C TRP A 78 -17.77 5.62 -1.58
N ALA A 79 -18.56 6.41 -2.29
CA ALA A 79 -19.96 6.12 -2.60
C ALA A 79 -20.16 4.97 -3.61
N SER A 80 -19.11 4.47 -4.26
CA SER A 80 -19.22 3.50 -5.35
C SER A 80 -18.47 2.20 -5.05
N HIS A 81 -19.22 1.15 -4.69
CA HIS A 81 -18.70 -0.22 -4.53
C HIS A 81 -17.81 -0.68 -5.70
N PRO A 82 -18.24 -0.58 -6.97
CA PRO A 82 -17.41 -1.04 -8.07
C PRO A 82 -16.13 -0.22 -8.25
N LYS A 83 -16.11 1.06 -7.87
CA LYS A 83 -14.87 1.85 -7.93
C LYS A 83 -13.84 1.42 -6.90
N LYS A 84 -14.29 1.07 -5.69
CA LYS A 84 -13.40 0.54 -4.63
C LYS A 84 -12.78 -0.79 -5.05
N LEU A 85 -13.58 -1.70 -5.62
CA LEU A 85 -13.10 -3.00 -6.09
C LEU A 85 -12.13 -2.88 -7.26
N ARG A 86 -12.38 -1.98 -8.22
CA ARG A 86 -11.42 -1.70 -9.30
C ARG A 86 -10.13 -1.08 -8.80
N LEU A 87 -10.21 -0.18 -7.82
CA LEU A 87 -9.00 0.40 -7.23
C LEU A 87 -8.16 -0.69 -6.55
N VAL A 88 -8.78 -1.62 -5.82
CA VAL A 88 -8.10 -2.79 -5.26
C VAL A 88 -7.45 -3.65 -6.35
N HIS A 89 -8.18 -3.94 -7.43
CA HIS A 89 -7.64 -4.71 -8.55
C HIS A 89 -6.43 -4.03 -9.17
N SER A 90 -6.54 -2.76 -9.55
CA SER A 90 -5.44 -1.99 -10.15
C SER A 90 -4.24 -1.91 -9.21
N PHE A 91 -4.46 -1.64 -7.92
CA PHE A 91 -3.37 -1.57 -6.94
C PHE A 91 -2.60 -2.89 -6.82
N LEU A 92 -3.30 -4.02 -6.79
CA LEU A 92 -2.66 -5.34 -6.72
C LEU A 92 -1.97 -5.74 -8.03
N VAL A 93 -2.48 -5.32 -9.18
CA VAL A 93 -1.87 -5.60 -10.49
C VAL A 93 -0.64 -4.73 -10.73
N ASP A 94 -0.72 -3.45 -10.40
CA ASP A 94 0.38 -2.50 -10.59
C ASP A 94 1.49 -2.71 -9.56
N GLU A 95 1.12 -3.23 -8.38
CA GLU A 95 1.98 -3.50 -7.23
C GLU A 95 2.98 -2.35 -6.98
N PRO A 96 2.50 -1.12 -6.71
CA PRO A 96 3.37 0.06 -6.64
C PRO A 96 4.43 -0.04 -5.54
N TYR A 97 4.17 -0.86 -4.52
CA TYR A 97 5.05 -1.11 -3.38
C TYR A 97 5.27 -2.62 -3.23
N TRP A 98 6.17 -3.18 -4.04
CA TRP A 98 6.45 -4.62 -4.07
C TRP A 98 7.56 -5.03 -3.08
N PHE A 99 7.51 -6.28 -2.60
CA PHE A 99 8.40 -6.80 -1.55
C PHE A 99 9.57 -7.65 -2.05
N ASP A 100 9.78 -7.76 -3.37
CA ASP A 100 10.76 -8.68 -3.96
C ASP A 100 11.85 -7.96 -4.77
N THR A 101 12.91 -8.70 -5.08
CA THR A 101 14.03 -8.28 -5.93
C THR A 101 13.76 -8.47 -7.43
N ILE A 102 12.68 -9.17 -7.77
CA ILE A 102 12.22 -9.39 -9.15
C ILE A 102 11.01 -8.47 -9.39
N GLU A 103 10.98 -7.85 -10.58
CA GLU A 103 9.87 -7.00 -10.99
C GLU A 103 8.54 -7.80 -11.02
N PRO A 104 7.42 -7.22 -10.54
CA PRO A 104 6.11 -7.87 -10.55
C PRO A 104 5.68 -8.33 -11.95
N ASP A 105 5.22 -9.58 -12.07
CA ASP A 105 4.57 -10.08 -13.29
C ASP A 105 3.14 -9.55 -13.37
N ARG A 106 2.99 -8.34 -13.95
CA ARG A 106 1.70 -7.66 -14.04
C ARG A 106 0.67 -8.42 -14.87
N ASP A 107 1.09 -9.02 -15.98
CA ASP A 107 0.19 -9.75 -16.89
C ASP A 107 -0.28 -11.05 -16.23
N GLY A 108 0.63 -11.78 -15.58
CA GLY A 108 0.29 -12.96 -14.79
C GLY A 108 -0.63 -12.63 -13.62
N THR A 109 -0.35 -11.54 -12.91
CA THR A 109 -1.15 -11.05 -11.78
C THR A 109 -2.55 -10.61 -12.22
N ALA A 110 -2.67 -9.88 -13.32
CA ALA A 110 -3.97 -9.46 -13.86
C ALA A 110 -4.82 -10.66 -14.30
N ALA A 111 -4.22 -11.64 -15.00
CA ALA A 111 -4.94 -12.84 -15.41
C ALA A 111 -5.47 -13.64 -14.20
N TYR A 112 -4.68 -13.70 -13.13
CA TYR A 112 -5.02 -14.37 -11.89
C TYR A 112 -6.10 -13.63 -11.08
N LEU A 113 -5.99 -12.30 -10.99
CA LEU A 113 -6.92 -11.44 -10.25
C LEU A 113 -8.20 -11.09 -11.02
N GLY A 114 -8.41 -11.62 -12.23
CA GLY A 114 -9.66 -11.44 -12.99
C GLY A 114 -10.93 -11.89 -12.25
N THR A 115 -10.80 -12.65 -11.17
CA THR A 115 -11.88 -12.91 -10.20
C THR A 115 -12.44 -11.64 -9.57
N ILE A 116 -11.57 -10.67 -9.23
CA ILE A 116 -11.98 -9.38 -8.65
C ILE A 116 -12.79 -8.56 -9.66
N GLU A 117 -12.43 -8.61 -10.94
CA GLU A 117 -13.19 -7.93 -12.00
C GLU A 117 -14.60 -8.52 -12.12
N ARG A 118 -14.73 -9.85 -12.14
CA ARG A 118 -16.05 -10.51 -12.14
C ARG A 118 -16.87 -10.16 -10.90
N TRP A 119 -16.23 -10.07 -9.74
CA TRP A 119 -16.90 -9.63 -8.51
C TRP A 119 -17.36 -8.19 -8.60
N THR A 120 -16.57 -7.31 -9.22
CA THR A 120 -16.94 -5.91 -9.43
C THR A 120 -18.25 -5.78 -10.20
N GLU A 121 -18.42 -6.59 -11.26
CA GLU A 121 -19.63 -6.60 -12.08
C GLU A 121 -20.85 -7.15 -11.32
N ARG A 122 -20.65 -8.17 -10.48
CA ARG A 122 -21.72 -8.89 -9.78
C ARG A 122 -21.85 -8.55 -8.29
N HIS A 123 -21.16 -7.52 -7.79
CA HIS A 123 -20.93 -7.29 -6.35
C HIS A 123 -22.22 -7.25 -5.51
N ASN A 124 -23.28 -6.60 -5.99
CA ASN A 124 -24.55 -6.52 -5.26
C ASN A 124 -25.17 -7.90 -5.05
N THR A 125 -25.27 -8.68 -6.13
CA THR A 125 -25.79 -10.06 -6.09
C THR A 125 -24.91 -10.94 -5.21
N LEU A 126 -23.58 -10.89 -5.40
CA LEU A 126 -22.64 -11.71 -4.62
C LEU A 126 -22.70 -11.40 -3.12
N LYS A 127 -22.82 -10.12 -2.73
CA LYS A 127 -23.01 -9.72 -1.34
C LYS A 127 -24.34 -10.20 -0.78
N GLN A 128 -25.42 -10.09 -1.57
CA GLN A 128 -26.74 -10.55 -1.13
C GLN A 128 -26.76 -12.05 -0.89
N GLN A 129 -26.12 -12.83 -1.76
CA GLN A 129 -25.99 -14.29 -1.66
C GLN A 129 -25.31 -14.75 -0.36
N GLY A 130 -24.52 -13.92 0.33
CA GLY A 130 -23.95 -14.31 1.62
C GLY A 130 -24.79 -13.97 2.85
N PHE A 131 -25.79 -13.08 2.72
CA PHE A 131 -26.53 -12.56 3.88
C PHE A 131 -28.04 -12.80 3.83
N TYR A 132 -28.60 -13.04 2.65
CA TYR A 132 -30.04 -13.14 2.45
C TYR A 132 -30.41 -14.43 1.73
N VAL A 133 -31.63 -14.89 1.96
CA VAL A 133 -32.28 -15.91 1.14
C VAL A 133 -32.91 -15.20 -0.06
N ASP A 134 -32.68 -15.74 -1.25
CA ASP A 134 -33.23 -15.22 -2.51
C ASP A 134 -33.90 -16.35 -3.31
N LEU A 135 -34.43 -16.04 -4.49
CA LEU A 135 -34.96 -17.01 -5.45
C LEU A 135 -34.01 -17.16 -6.64
N ASP A 136 -33.81 -18.39 -7.12
CA ASP A 136 -33.13 -18.64 -8.38
C ASP A 136 -34.03 -18.37 -9.60
N ASP A 137 -33.48 -18.58 -10.80
CA ASP A 137 -34.22 -18.41 -12.07
C ASP A 137 -35.41 -19.37 -12.22
N ASN A 138 -35.47 -20.45 -11.43
CA ASN A 138 -36.58 -21.40 -11.40
C ASN A 138 -37.62 -21.07 -10.32
N GLY A 139 -37.35 -20.07 -9.47
CA GLY A 139 -38.18 -19.68 -8.33
C GLY A 139 -37.94 -20.52 -7.07
N ASP A 140 -36.87 -21.31 -7.03
CA ASP A 140 -36.47 -22.08 -5.86
C ASP A 140 -35.69 -21.21 -4.88
N ALA A 141 -35.85 -21.47 -3.57
CA ALA A 141 -35.14 -20.72 -2.54
C ALA A 141 -33.64 -21.07 -2.55
N VAL A 142 -32.79 -20.04 -2.65
CA VAL A 142 -31.34 -20.14 -2.52
C VAL A 142 -30.93 -19.45 -1.24
N ALA A 143 -30.34 -20.20 -0.31
CA ALA A 143 -29.77 -19.66 0.91
C ALA A 143 -28.24 -19.57 0.82
N PRO A 144 -27.58 -18.78 1.68
CA PRO A 144 -26.13 -18.59 1.64
C PRO A 144 -25.30 -19.88 1.71
N GLN A 145 -25.83 -20.92 2.37
CA GLN A 145 -25.17 -22.24 2.46
C GLN A 145 -25.25 -23.06 1.17
N ASP A 146 -26.16 -22.71 0.25
CA ASP A 146 -26.36 -23.44 -1.01
C ASP A 146 -25.45 -22.91 -2.13
N VAL A 147 -24.72 -21.82 -1.86
CA VAL A 147 -23.77 -21.21 -2.80
C VAL A 147 -22.53 -22.09 -2.92
N ALA A 148 -22.25 -22.54 -4.14
CA ALA A 148 -21.05 -23.33 -4.44
C ALA A 148 -19.76 -22.49 -4.42
N GLU A 149 -18.65 -23.18 -4.16
CA GLU A 149 -17.31 -22.66 -4.41
C GLU A 149 -17.02 -22.69 -5.92
N GLU A 150 -17.09 -21.53 -6.57
CA GLU A 150 -16.80 -21.42 -8.01
C GLU A 150 -15.37 -20.93 -8.28
N GLU A 151 -14.68 -20.41 -7.26
CA GLU A 151 -13.43 -19.66 -7.40
C GLU A 151 -12.52 -19.89 -6.18
N SER A 152 -11.19 -19.76 -6.34
CA SER A 152 -10.22 -19.87 -5.24
C SER A 152 -10.31 -18.67 -4.30
N LEU A 153 -11.38 -18.60 -3.51
CA LEU A 153 -11.70 -17.51 -2.60
C LEU A 153 -10.59 -17.32 -1.56
N ALA A 154 -10.05 -18.41 -1.03
CA ALA A 154 -8.92 -18.37 -0.09
C ALA A 154 -7.73 -17.60 -0.67
N ASP A 155 -7.45 -17.82 -1.94
CA ASP A 155 -6.32 -17.20 -2.60
C ASP A 155 -6.55 -15.71 -2.90
N VAL A 156 -7.75 -15.34 -3.34
CA VAL A 156 -8.11 -13.92 -3.51
C VAL A 156 -7.98 -13.18 -2.17
N VAL A 157 -8.49 -13.78 -1.08
CA VAL A 157 -8.39 -13.18 0.25
C VAL A 157 -6.93 -13.01 0.68
N ARG A 158 -6.06 -14.00 0.41
CA ARG A 158 -4.62 -13.89 0.70
C ARG A 158 -3.95 -12.75 -0.04
N HIS A 159 -4.29 -12.51 -1.30
CA HIS A 159 -3.74 -11.38 -2.07
C HIS A 159 -4.24 -10.04 -1.53
N VAL A 160 -5.54 -9.93 -1.24
CA VAL A 160 -6.10 -8.69 -0.67
C VAL A 160 -5.50 -8.37 0.70
N HIS A 161 -5.18 -9.38 1.52
CA HIS A 161 -4.48 -9.18 2.80
C HIS A 161 -3.12 -8.49 2.65
N GLN A 162 -2.46 -8.59 1.49
CA GLN A 162 -1.15 -7.95 1.27
C GLN A 162 -1.25 -6.42 1.17
N ILE A 163 -2.42 -5.87 0.82
CA ILE A 163 -2.61 -4.43 0.58
C ILE A 163 -2.20 -3.60 1.79
N GLY A 164 -2.58 -4.01 3.01
CA GLY A 164 -2.22 -3.28 4.22
C GLY A 164 -0.71 -3.09 4.32
N TRP A 165 0.07 -4.13 4.02
CA TRP A 165 1.54 -4.06 4.03
C TRP A 165 2.11 -3.24 2.91
N GLN A 166 1.61 -3.42 1.70
CA GLN A 166 2.06 -2.64 0.55
C GLN A 166 1.86 -1.14 0.83
N LEU A 167 0.74 -0.76 1.45
CA LEU A 167 0.51 0.62 1.86
C LEU A 167 1.52 1.08 2.92
N ARG A 168 1.77 0.31 4.00
CA ARG A 168 2.77 0.69 5.03
C ARG A 168 4.20 0.82 4.47
N LEU A 169 4.59 -0.08 3.58
CA LEU A 169 5.86 0.03 2.88
C LEU A 169 5.88 1.30 2.01
N GLY A 170 4.80 1.55 1.28
CA GLY A 170 4.60 2.76 0.51
C GLY A 170 4.72 4.02 1.36
N GLU A 171 4.12 4.05 2.54
CA GLU A 171 4.24 5.17 3.49
C GLU A 171 5.70 5.49 3.78
N HIS A 172 6.53 4.47 4.01
CA HIS A 172 7.95 4.61 4.26
C HIS A 172 8.73 5.09 3.03
N ILE A 173 8.50 4.48 1.86
CA ILE A 173 9.17 4.82 0.59
C ILE A 173 8.88 6.28 0.23
N GLU A 174 7.60 6.67 0.28
CA GLU A 174 7.13 8.01 -0.06
C GLU A 174 7.62 9.04 0.96
N ALA A 175 7.58 8.74 2.27
CA ALA A 175 8.13 9.64 3.29
C ALA A 175 9.62 9.92 3.06
N LYS A 176 10.40 8.88 2.72
CA LYS A 176 11.82 9.02 2.39
C LYS A 176 12.02 9.87 1.13
N GLN A 177 11.24 9.63 0.09
CA GLN A 177 11.33 10.39 -1.16
C GLN A 177 10.92 11.85 -0.97
N GLN A 178 9.85 12.11 -0.22
CA GLN A 178 9.40 13.46 0.16
C GLN A 178 10.47 14.20 0.96
N ALA A 179 11.09 13.54 1.95
CA ALA A 179 12.18 14.12 2.72
C ALA A 179 13.38 14.47 1.83
N GLN A 180 13.80 13.56 0.95
CA GLN A 180 14.88 13.80 -0.01
C GLN A 180 14.57 14.95 -0.98
N TRP A 181 13.31 15.15 -1.37
CA TRP A 181 12.92 16.25 -2.24
C TRP A 181 12.87 17.60 -1.51
N ALA A 182 12.47 17.59 -0.24
CA ALA A 182 12.46 18.78 0.61
C ALA A 182 13.87 19.23 1.04
N GLU A 183 14.83 18.31 1.10
CA GLU A 183 16.20 18.60 1.50
C GLU A 183 16.92 19.53 0.50
N GLU A 184 17.35 20.68 1.02
CA GLU A 184 18.29 21.58 0.36
C GLU A 184 19.71 21.06 0.61
N ILE A 185 20.46 20.88 -0.48
CA ILE A 185 21.88 20.53 -0.43
C ILE A 185 22.64 21.79 -0.85
N PRO A 186 23.35 22.47 0.08
CA PRO A 186 24.10 23.65 -0.28
C PRO A 186 25.22 23.30 -1.28
N PRO A 187 25.64 24.26 -2.13
CA PRO A 187 26.85 24.13 -2.94
C PRO A 187 28.04 23.62 -2.11
N ALA A 188 28.70 22.57 -2.59
CA ALA A 188 29.91 22.05 -1.97
C ALA A 188 31.04 23.09 -2.01
N THR A 189 31.81 23.16 -0.93
CA THR A 189 33.02 23.97 -0.82
C THR A 189 34.16 23.37 -1.67
N GLU A 190 35.16 24.18 -2.01
CA GLU A 190 36.30 23.67 -2.81
C GLU A 190 37.08 22.56 -2.10
N GLU A 191 37.08 22.56 -0.76
CA GLU A 191 37.69 21.49 0.04
C GLU A 191 36.96 20.15 -0.14
N GLU A 192 35.63 20.15 -0.06
CA GLU A 192 34.77 18.96 -0.28
C GLU A 192 34.85 18.44 -1.73
N LEU A 193 34.99 19.36 -2.70
CA LEU A 193 35.19 18.99 -4.11
C LEU A 193 36.55 18.32 -4.33
N GLU A 194 37.59 18.81 -3.65
CA GLU A 194 38.93 18.22 -3.72
C GLU A 194 38.98 16.84 -3.03
N GLU A 195 38.25 16.67 -1.92
CA GLU A 195 38.06 15.35 -1.31
C GLU A 195 37.32 14.39 -2.26
N THR A 196 36.25 14.85 -2.91
CA THR A 196 35.51 14.06 -3.90
C THR A 196 36.41 13.66 -5.09
N ARG A 197 37.24 14.57 -5.60
CA ARG A 197 38.24 14.26 -6.65
C ARG A 197 39.19 13.14 -6.23
N LYS A 198 39.65 13.15 -4.98
CA LYS A 198 40.53 12.09 -4.44
C LYS A 198 39.80 10.77 -4.31
N LEU A 199 38.58 10.78 -3.76
CA LEU A 199 37.75 9.60 -3.52
C LEU A 199 37.39 8.88 -4.82
N PHE A 200 37.10 9.64 -5.88
CA PHE A 200 36.70 9.14 -7.19
C PHE A 200 37.81 9.22 -8.25
N SER A 201 39.08 9.24 -7.84
CA SER A 201 40.24 9.35 -8.73
C SER A 201 40.36 8.23 -9.78
N GLY A 202 39.69 7.10 -9.56
CA GLY A 202 39.59 5.98 -10.52
C GLY A 202 38.38 6.02 -11.46
N VAL A 203 37.48 6.99 -11.32
CA VAL A 203 36.30 7.17 -12.17
C VAL A 203 36.68 7.91 -13.46
N LYS A 204 35.97 7.63 -14.56
CA LYS A 204 36.16 8.35 -15.83
C LYS A 204 36.03 9.87 -15.62
N PRO A 205 36.94 10.70 -16.16
CA PRO A 205 36.93 12.14 -15.95
C PRO A 205 35.60 12.82 -16.27
N GLU A 206 34.91 12.37 -17.32
CA GLU A 206 33.59 12.89 -17.75
C GLU A 206 32.49 12.65 -16.71
N VAL A 207 32.49 11.47 -16.07
CA VAL A 207 31.52 11.11 -15.02
C VAL A 207 31.86 11.86 -13.74
N LEU A 208 33.15 11.95 -13.40
CA LEU A 208 33.62 12.70 -12.23
C LEU A 208 33.23 14.17 -12.34
N GLU A 209 33.45 14.81 -13.49
CA GLU A 209 33.11 16.23 -13.63
C GLU A 209 31.60 16.48 -13.57
N THR A 210 30.78 15.54 -14.05
CA THR A 210 29.31 15.60 -13.88
C THR A 210 28.92 15.58 -12.40
N ILE A 211 29.57 14.74 -11.59
CA ILE A 211 29.33 14.67 -10.13
C ILE A 211 29.78 15.98 -9.46
N LEU A 212 30.96 16.48 -9.80
CA LEU A 212 31.51 17.71 -9.22
C LEU A 212 30.70 18.95 -9.61
N GLU A 213 30.20 19.03 -10.84
CA GLU A 213 29.30 20.10 -11.27
C GLU A 213 27.96 20.07 -10.52
N ALA A 214 27.41 18.88 -10.26
CA ALA A 214 26.21 18.72 -9.46
C ALA A 214 26.45 19.20 -8.01
N GLN A 215 27.56 18.80 -7.40
CA GLN A 215 27.94 19.25 -6.05
C GLN A 215 28.20 20.77 -5.97
N ARG A 216 28.88 21.36 -6.96
CA ARG A 216 29.10 22.82 -7.04
C ARG A 216 27.81 23.62 -7.13
N ARG A 217 26.80 23.07 -7.81
CA ARG A 217 25.51 23.74 -7.95
C ARG A 217 24.67 23.60 -6.68
N GLY A 218 24.89 22.53 -5.92
CA GLY A 218 23.96 22.13 -4.88
C GLY A 218 22.60 21.76 -5.47
N LYS A 219 21.61 21.64 -4.60
CA LYS A 219 20.22 21.35 -4.95
C LYS A 219 19.32 22.20 -4.06
N GLU A 220 18.49 23.03 -4.67
CA GLU A 220 17.40 23.70 -3.95
C GLU A 220 16.37 22.65 -3.49
N GLY A 221 15.99 22.73 -2.21
CA GLY A 221 14.91 21.93 -1.67
C GLY A 221 13.57 22.34 -2.29
N ARG A 222 12.66 21.38 -2.47
CA ARG A 222 11.28 21.68 -2.88
C ARG A 222 10.42 21.96 -1.66
N GLU A 223 9.67 23.06 -1.71
CA GLU A 223 8.69 23.35 -0.68
C GLU A 223 7.54 22.33 -0.72
N LEU A 224 7.18 21.77 0.44
CA LEU A 224 6.05 20.88 0.61
C LEU A 224 4.96 21.62 1.41
N HIS A 225 4.04 22.28 0.70
CA HIS A 225 3.10 23.25 1.29
C HIS A 225 2.14 22.67 2.34
N ASN A 226 1.89 21.36 2.31
CA ASN A 226 0.97 20.69 3.24
C ASN A 226 1.71 19.66 4.11
N ASP A 227 2.85 20.04 4.69
CA ASP A 227 3.70 19.22 5.55
C ASP A 227 2.93 18.42 6.63
N GLY A 228 1.87 18.99 7.19
CA GLY A 228 1.04 18.28 8.18
C GLY A 228 0.41 16.98 7.65
N TYR A 229 0.03 16.93 6.37
CA TYR A 229 -0.64 15.77 5.74
C TYR A 229 0.33 14.75 5.14
N ARG A 230 1.61 15.13 4.96
CA ARG A 230 2.58 14.27 4.29
C ARG A 230 2.95 13.05 5.12
N LEU A 231 3.64 12.13 4.49
CA LEU A 231 4.13 10.92 5.13
C LEU A 231 5.42 11.27 5.89
N HIS A 232 5.46 10.90 7.17
CA HIS A 232 6.60 11.17 8.04
C HIS A 232 7.23 9.88 8.52
N LEU A 233 8.55 9.81 8.43
CA LEU A 233 9.31 8.76 9.11
C LEU A 233 9.35 9.09 10.62
N PRO A 234 9.17 8.10 11.52
CA PRO A 234 9.35 8.29 12.96
C PRO A 234 10.73 8.86 13.34
N GLY A 235 11.74 8.59 12.51
CA GLY A 235 13.07 9.16 12.60
C GLY A 235 13.97 8.74 11.44
N PRO A 236 15.17 9.34 11.31
CA PRO A 236 16.15 8.92 10.29
C PRO A 236 16.50 7.43 10.45
N GLY A 237 16.39 6.66 9.35
CA GLY A 237 16.67 5.22 9.37
C GLY A 237 15.63 4.36 10.08
N SER A 238 14.42 4.88 10.34
CA SER A 238 13.32 4.11 10.93
C SER A 238 13.03 2.82 10.15
N ASN A 239 12.77 1.71 10.83
CA ASN A 239 12.42 0.45 10.20
C ASN A 239 10.94 0.49 9.75
N PRO A 240 10.61 0.25 8.45
CA PRO A 240 9.22 0.18 7.99
C PRO A 240 8.37 -0.90 8.68
N PHE A 241 9.02 -1.88 9.33
CA PHE A 241 8.37 -3.00 10.01
C PHE A 241 8.28 -2.83 11.54
N GLU A 242 8.64 -1.68 12.11
CA GLU A 242 8.63 -1.48 13.58
C GLU A 242 7.26 -1.71 14.23
N ASN A 243 6.18 -1.55 13.47
CA ASN A 243 4.81 -1.75 13.93
C ASN A 243 4.22 -3.13 13.56
N LEU A 244 5.01 -4.05 13.01
CA LEU A 244 4.57 -5.42 12.67
C LEU A 244 3.87 -6.11 13.86
N GLY A 245 2.64 -6.57 13.62
CA GLY A 245 1.81 -7.25 14.61
C GLY A 245 0.96 -6.32 15.50
N LYS A 246 0.99 -5.00 15.29
CA LYS A 246 0.07 -4.05 15.94
C LYS A 246 -1.24 -3.93 15.16
N PRO A 247 -2.31 -3.41 15.80
CA PRO A 247 -3.56 -3.11 15.09
C PRO A 247 -3.36 -2.20 13.87
N GLY A 248 -3.84 -2.58 12.68
CA GLY A 248 -3.57 -1.92 11.40
C GLY A 248 -2.23 -2.28 10.72
N TYR A 249 -1.53 -3.30 11.23
CA TYR A 249 -0.21 -3.83 10.82
C TYR A 249 -0.14 -5.37 10.98
N GLU A 250 -1.26 -6.08 10.83
CA GLU A 250 -1.40 -7.48 11.30
C GLU A 250 -1.08 -8.57 10.27
N ALA A 251 -0.95 -8.24 8.98
CA ALA A 251 -0.88 -9.27 7.94
C ALA A 251 0.49 -9.98 7.87
N GLY A 252 0.78 -10.86 8.82
CA GLY A 252 1.97 -11.71 8.76
C GLY A 252 1.89 -12.70 7.59
N THR A 253 2.38 -12.33 6.41
CA THR A 253 2.80 -13.34 5.44
C THR A 253 4.17 -13.87 5.86
N ARG A 254 4.41 -15.15 5.58
CA ARG A 254 5.63 -15.87 5.97
C ARG A 254 6.90 -15.18 5.42
N GLU A 255 6.77 -14.58 4.25
CA GLU A 255 7.80 -13.82 3.55
C GLU A 255 8.16 -12.52 4.29
N LEU A 256 7.18 -11.83 4.88
CA LEU A 256 7.41 -10.60 5.65
C LEU A 256 8.06 -10.87 7.01
N ILE A 257 7.69 -11.98 7.67
CA ILE A 257 8.37 -12.43 8.88
C ILE A 257 9.84 -12.73 8.55
N TRP A 258 10.08 -13.45 7.45
CA TRP A 258 11.44 -13.77 7.02
C TRP A 258 12.26 -12.53 6.65
N LEU A 259 11.68 -11.57 5.93
CA LEU A 259 12.33 -10.29 5.59
C LEU A 259 12.63 -9.44 6.83
N SER A 260 11.69 -9.36 7.78
CA SER A 260 11.89 -8.66 9.05
C SER A 260 13.06 -9.26 9.82
N GLU A 261 13.11 -10.59 9.95
CA GLU A 261 14.19 -11.29 10.65
C GLU A 261 15.55 -11.15 9.95
N ASP A 262 15.60 -11.05 8.63
CA ASP A 262 16.87 -10.84 7.89
C ASP A 262 17.39 -9.41 8.06
N LEU A 263 16.50 -8.41 8.04
CA LEU A 263 16.86 -7.00 8.22
C LEU A 263 17.41 -6.72 9.63
N ASP A 264 16.79 -7.27 10.68
CA ASP A 264 17.28 -7.13 12.05
C ASP A 264 18.69 -7.72 12.21
N LYS A 265 18.95 -8.90 11.61
CA LYS A 265 20.28 -9.55 11.61
C LYS A 265 21.33 -8.77 10.82
N ARG A 266 20.95 -7.93 9.85
CA ARG A 266 21.88 -7.05 9.12
C ARG A 266 22.18 -5.78 9.92
N GLY A 267 21.16 -5.18 10.54
CA GLY A 267 21.30 -4.00 11.38
C GLY A 267 22.11 -4.23 12.66
N GLU A 268 22.12 -5.46 13.20
CA GLU A 268 23.03 -5.85 14.30
C GLU A 268 24.47 -6.01 13.82
N ARG A 269 24.68 -6.54 12.60
CA ARG A 269 26.02 -6.71 12.01
C ARG A 269 26.71 -5.37 11.76
N ASP A 270 26.00 -4.40 11.17
CA ASP A 270 26.53 -3.05 10.91
C ASP A 270 26.82 -2.24 12.20
N ARG A 271 26.21 -2.59 13.33
CA ARG A 271 26.50 -1.99 14.65
C ARG A 271 27.63 -2.70 15.41
N SER A 272 28.07 -3.86 14.91
CA SER A 272 29.06 -4.73 15.56
C SER A 272 30.40 -4.77 14.83
N GLU A 273 30.50 -4.15 13.65
CA GLU A 273 31.78 -3.89 12.99
C GLU A 273 32.30 -2.48 13.38
N PRO A 274 33.47 -2.38 14.04
CA PRO A 274 34.08 -1.11 14.44
C PRO A 274 34.77 -0.37 13.29
#